data_AF-A0A537UM76-F1
#
_entry.id   AF-A0A537UM76-F1
#
_cell.length_a   1.000
_cell.length_b   1.000
_cell.length_c   1.000
_cell.angle_alpha   90.00
_cell.angle_beta   90.00
_cell.angle_gamma   90.00
#
_symmetry.space_group_name_H-M   'P 1'
#
loop_
_entity.id
_entity.type
_entity.pdbx_description
1 polymer ?
#
loop_
_entity_poly.entity_id
_entity_poly.type
_entity_poly.pdbx_seq_one_letter_code
_entity_poly.pdbx_strand_id
1 'polypeptide(L)'
;MATKRSKRASKTSPARSGRRGKARAAAAEAKPKGVVNAWEQDPGDGAQPSGGQVIQRPVPVLREQPFSIRIVNPASAPEAKPHSPGTADFRYWTAAEALRRGADFWGALLPGTSWEVGSILPVDLDFGIDLNAFYDREGLKFFHGSAAGRTVFSGESPDVVCHELGHAILDSLKPQLFDAASIEVAAFHESFGDMSAILSALQLPSLREGVLAETGGVLHRASRLSRLAEQLGWAIRQSVPSAVEADCLRNAVNTFFYRDPDTLPTMAPATALSSEPHSFSRVFTGAFFEGLAGMLAMKDTKNEAALLQVSRDIGAILVAGIRAASVVPTFFSQVAATMIGVAATQFSAWQWPRRTRPCAPRPSRQARNRRRYRGYSFRWPSMASVSLPSWSMPRPSRSA
;
A
#
# COMPACT_ATOMS: atom_id res chain seq x y z
N MET A 1 5.40 80.46 -35.49
CA MET A 1 4.74 81.50 -34.69
C MET A 1 3.24 81.38 -34.89
N ALA A 2 2.48 81.00 -33.86
CA ALA A 2 1.10 81.41 -33.61
C ALA A 2 0.60 80.73 -32.33
N THR A 3 0.39 81.55 -31.33
CA THR A 3 -0.11 81.29 -29.97
C THR A 3 -1.55 80.79 -29.92
N LYS A 4 -1.88 79.94 -28.94
CA LYS A 4 -2.76 80.31 -27.79
C LYS A 4 -2.96 79.14 -26.83
N ARG A 5 -2.49 79.34 -25.59
CA ARG A 5 -2.83 78.56 -24.39
C ARG A 5 -4.26 78.90 -23.95
N SER A 6 -5.04 77.87 -23.62
CA SER A 6 -6.29 77.98 -22.86
C SER A 6 -6.31 76.88 -21.80
N LYS A 7 -6.36 77.28 -20.52
CA LYS A 7 -6.47 76.41 -19.34
C LYS A 7 -7.92 75.92 -19.23
N ARG A 8 -8.12 74.62 -19.01
CA ARG A 8 -9.38 74.12 -18.42
C ARG A 8 -9.11 72.97 -17.46
N ALA A 9 -9.74 73.10 -16.30
CA ALA A 9 -9.49 72.41 -15.04
C ALA A 9 -9.76 70.90 -15.06
N SER A 10 -8.93 70.17 -14.30
CA SER A 10 -9.11 68.77 -13.93
C SER A 10 -10.34 68.60 -13.03
N LYS A 11 -11.31 67.81 -13.47
CA LYS A 11 -12.36 67.26 -12.59
C LYS A 11 -12.00 65.82 -12.26
N THR A 12 -11.67 65.58 -11.01
CA THR A 12 -11.53 64.29 -10.35
C THR A 12 -12.89 63.59 -10.26
N SER A 13 -13.01 62.41 -10.85
CA SER A 13 -14.14 61.48 -10.63
C SER A 13 -13.82 60.55 -9.46
N PRO A 14 -14.73 60.34 -8.49
CA PRO A 14 -14.47 59.44 -7.37
C PRO A 14 -14.56 57.97 -7.78
N ALA A 15 -13.67 57.17 -7.20
CA ALA A 15 -13.54 55.73 -7.40
C ALA A 15 -14.78 54.95 -6.89
N ARG A 16 -15.15 53.91 -7.64
CA ARG A 16 -16.21 52.95 -7.33
C ARG A 16 -15.98 52.30 -5.95
N SER A 17 -17.01 52.35 -5.11
CA SER A 17 -17.08 51.67 -3.82
C SER A 17 -16.92 50.16 -3.95
N GLY A 18 -15.94 49.60 -3.24
CA GLY A 18 -15.72 48.16 -3.14
C GLY A 18 -16.88 47.45 -2.44
N ARG A 19 -17.50 46.50 -3.13
CA ARG A 19 -18.34 45.47 -2.50
C ARG A 19 -17.39 44.50 -1.80
N ARG A 20 -17.19 44.66 -0.48
CA ARG A 20 -16.61 43.62 0.37
C ARG A 20 -17.54 42.41 0.33
N GLY A 21 -17.18 41.40 -0.47
CA GLY A 21 -17.76 40.08 -0.36
C GLY A 21 -17.46 39.55 1.04
N LYS A 22 -18.52 39.33 1.84
CA LYS A 22 -18.38 38.58 3.09
C LYS A 22 -17.89 37.18 2.71
N ALA A 23 -16.67 36.84 3.13
CA ALA A 23 -16.21 35.47 3.14
C ALA A 23 -17.22 34.66 3.95
N ARG A 24 -17.97 33.79 3.26
CA ARG A 24 -18.84 32.81 3.90
C ARG A 24 -17.90 31.82 4.58
N ALA A 25 -17.74 31.93 5.89
CA ALA A 25 -17.13 30.87 6.67
C ALA A 25 -17.88 29.59 6.31
N ALA A 26 -17.17 28.59 5.78
CA ALA A 26 -17.74 27.29 5.51
C ALA A 26 -18.29 26.78 6.85
N ALA A 27 -19.62 26.66 6.93
CA ALA A 27 -20.24 25.97 8.05
C ALA A 27 -19.64 24.56 8.05
N ALA A 28 -19.02 24.17 9.16
CA ALA A 28 -18.57 22.79 9.35
C ALA A 28 -19.81 21.91 9.16
N GLU A 29 -19.85 21.13 8.07
CA GLU A 29 -20.86 20.11 7.88
C GLU A 29 -20.83 19.19 9.10
N ALA A 30 -21.99 18.96 9.71
CA ALA A 30 -22.10 18.04 10.84
C ALA A 30 -21.57 16.68 10.36
N LYS A 31 -20.60 16.10 11.09
CA LYS A 31 -20.07 14.78 10.75
C LYS A 31 -21.24 13.79 10.65
N PRO A 32 -21.27 12.92 9.63
CA PRO A 32 -22.35 11.95 9.47
C PRO A 32 -22.50 11.14 10.75
N LYS A 33 -23.74 11.08 11.27
CA LYS A 33 -24.06 10.28 12.45
C LYS A 33 -24.44 8.87 12.00
N GLY A 34 -23.89 7.85 12.65
CA GLY A 34 -24.24 6.45 12.38
C GLY A 34 -23.01 5.54 12.32
N VAL A 35 -23.28 4.27 12.04
CA VAL A 35 -22.26 3.24 11.84
C VAL A 35 -22.56 2.46 10.57
N VAL A 36 -21.51 1.95 9.95
CA VAL A 36 -21.55 1.02 8.81
C VAL A 36 -20.80 -0.25 9.16
N ASN A 37 -21.14 -1.35 8.49
CA ASN A 37 -20.34 -2.56 8.57
C ASN A 37 -19.17 -2.48 7.59
N ALA A 38 -18.02 -2.97 7.99
CA ALA A 38 -16.83 -3.12 7.16
C ALA A 38 -16.11 -4.42 7.52
N TRP A 39 -15.33 -4.96 6.59
CA TRP A 39 -14.35 -5.98 6.92
C TRP A 39 -13.24 -5.36 7.77
N GLU A 40 -12.76 -6.11 8.75
CA GLU A 40 -11.63 -5.66 9.57
C GLU A 40 -10.31 -5.66 8.78
N GLN A 41 -10.11 -6.64 7.89
CA GLN A 41 -8.87 -6.75 7.10
C GLN A 41 -9.10 -7.35 5.70
N ASP A 42 -9.76 -8.51 5.59
CA ASP A 42 -10.09 -9.15 4.32
C ASP A 42 -11.42 -9.93 4.43
N PRO A 43 -12.15 -10.15 3.33
CA PRO A 43 -13.32 -11.02 3.33
C PRO A 43 -12.96 -12.50 3.61
N GLY A 44 -11.75 -12.92 3.23
CA GLY A 44 -11.20 -14.24 3.49
C GLY A 44 -10.78 -14.44 4.94
N ASP A 45 -10.50 -15.70 5.27
CA ASP A 45 -9.85 -16.09 6.53
C ASP A 45 -8.92 -17.27 6.26
N GLY A 46 -7.63 -16.97 6.17
CA GLY A 46 -6.60 -17.90 5.70
C GLY A 46 -6.95 -18.52 4.34
N ALA A 47 -6.99 -19.86 4.27
CA ALA A 47 -7.27 -20.56 3.02
C ALA A 47 -8.73 -20.48 2.55
N GLN A 48 -9.63 -19.90 3.36
CA GLN A 48 -11.06 -19.80 3.02
C GLN A 48 -11.38 -18.46 2.35
N PRO A 49 -12.23 -18.44 1.31
CA PRO A 49 -12.63 -17.20 0.62
C PRO A 49 -13.64 -16.33 1.38
N SER A 50 -14.06 -16.79 2.54
CA SER A 50 -15.05 -16.17 3.40
C SER A 50 -14.74 -16.56 4.83
N GLY A 51 -15.12 -15.73 5.79
CA GLY A 51 -14.84 -15.95 7.20
C GLY A 51 -14.21 -14.73 7.88
N GLY A 52 -13.85 -13.72 7.07
CA GLY A 52 -13.36 -12.45 7.55
C GLY A 52 -14.24 -11.85 8.64
N GLN A 53 -13.61 -11.11 9.55
CA GLN A 53 -14.30 -10.48 10.67
C GLN A 53 -15.00 -9.21 10.19
N VAL A 54 -16.32 -9.11 10.41
CA VAL A 54 -17.08 -7.86 10.23
C VAL A 54 -17.02 -7.03 11.51
N ILE A 55 -16.75 -5.75 11.35
CA ILE A 55 -16.76 -4.76 12.43
C ILE A 55 -17.67 -3.59 12.09
N GLN A 56 -18.16 -2.90 13.13
CA GLN A 56 -18.91 -1.66 12.97
C GLN A 56 -17.98 -0.46 13.11
N ARG A 57 -18.08 0.47 12.16
CA ARG A 57 -17.24 1.67 12.09
C ARG A 57 -18.09 2.91 11.93
N PRO A 58 -17.69 4.06 12.49
CA PRO A 58 -18.35 5.33 12.19
C PRO A 58 -18.39 5.57 10.68
N VAL A 59 -19.47 6.18 10.19
CA VAL A 59 -19.60 6.53 8.77
C VAL A 59 -18.39 7.37 8.33
N PRO A 60 -17.58 6.93 7.35
CA PRO A 60 -16.38 7.64 6.93
C PRO A 60 -16.70 8.91 6.14
N VAL A 61 -15.89 9.96 6.30
CA VAL A 61 -16.01 11.21 5.55
C VAL A 61 -14.90 11.28 4.50
N LEU A 62 -15.12 10.69 3.33
CA LEU A 62 -14.10 10.60 2.27
C LEU A 62 -13.57 11.96 1.79
N ARG A 63 -14.39 13.02 1.87
CA ARG A 63 -14.00 14.37 1.48
C ARG A 63 -13.14 15.10 2.52
N GLU A 64 -13.04 14.58 3.75
CA GLU A 64 -12.24 15.20 4.81
C GLU A 64 -10.76 15.23 4.40
N GLN A 65 -10.05 16.29 4.83
CA GLN A 65 -8.60 16.40 4.68
C GLN A 65 -7.93 15.76 5.90
N PRO A 66 -6.69 15.26 5.78
CA PRO A 66 -5.86 15.21 4.58
C PRO A 66 -6.37 14.20 3.53
N PHE A 67 -5.88 14.30 2.29
CA PHE A 67 -6.08 13.26 1.27
C PHE A 67 -7.56 13.00 0.94
N SER A 68 -8.27 14.01 0.41
CA SER A 68 -9.67 13.86 -0.01
C SER A 68 -9.84 12.82 -1.12
N ILE A 69 -10.86 11.97 -1.00
CA ILE A 69 -11.17 10.87 -1.91
C ILE A 69 -12.62 11.00 -2.41
N ARG A 70 -12.93 10.46 -3.59
CA ARG A 70 -14.30 10.26 -4.08
C ARG A 70 -14.42 8.91 -4.76
N ILE A 71 -15.34 8.09 -4.26
CA ILE A 71 -15.86 6.95 -5.04
C ILE A 71 -16.74 7.51 -6.17
N VAL A 72 -16.35 7.23 -7.42
CA VAL A 72 -17.04 7.68 -8.65
C VAL A 72 -17.91 6.58 -9.25
N ASN A 73 -17.61 5.32 -8.94
CA ASN A 73 -18.43 4.18 -9.32
C ASN A 73 -18.58 3.25 -8.09
N PRO A 74 -19.80 3.11 -7.54
CA PRO A 74 -21.02 3.84 -7.93
C PRO A 74 -20.92 5.34 -7.59
N ALA A 75 -21.60 6.19 -8.36
CA ALA A 75 -21.50 7.65 -8.22
C ALA A 75 -22.19 8.22 -6.96
N SER A 76 -23.12 7.47 -6.37
CA SER A 76 -23.86 7.85 -5.16
C SER A 76 -23.57 6.88 -4.04
N ALA A 77 -23.37 7.41 -2.83
CA ALA A 77 -23.25 6.59 -1.64
C ALA A 77 -24.59 5.89 -1.34
N PRO A 78 -24.58 4.60 -0.98
CA PRO A 78 -25.74 3.93 -0.38
C PRO A 78 -26.17 4.59 0.93
N GLU A 79 -27.28 4.14 1.51
CA GLU A 79 -27.70 4.60 2.84
C GLU A 79 -26.62 4.28 3.88
N ALA A 80 -26.29 5.26 4.73
CA ALA A 80 -25.25 5.15 5.75
C ALA A 80 -25.73 4.34 6.98
N LYS A 81 -25.87 3.03 6.80
CA LYS A 81 -26.29 2.06 7.81
C LYS A 81 -25.51 0.75 7.71
N PRO A 82 -25.60 -0.16 8.70
CA PRO A 82 -25.05 -1.49 8.57
C PRO A 82 -25.70 -2.26 7.40
N HIS A 83 -24.89 -2.70 6.45
CA HIS A 83 -25.29 -3.59 5.35
C HIS A 83 -24.68 -4.98 5.56
N SER A 84 -25.26 -6.01 4.97
CA SER A 84 -24.73 -7.38 5.08
C SER A 84 -23.62 -7.64 4.04
N PRO A 85 -22.58 -8.42 4.39
CA PRO A 85 -21.58 -8.89 3.41
C PRO A 85 -22.21 -9.51 2.16
N GLY A 86 -21.51 -9.41 1.03
CA GLY A 86 -22.00 -9.89 -0.26
C GLY A 86 -22.98 -8.96 -0.98
N THR A 87 -23.22 -7.76 -0.46
CA THR A 87 -24.03 -6.72 -1.12
C THR A 87 -23.14 -5.61 -1.68
N ALA A 88 -23.59 -4.96 -2.77
CA ALA A 88 -22.88 -3.80 -3.33
C ALA A 88 -22.80 -2.64 -2.32
N ASP A 89 -23.84 -2.47 -1.48
CA ASP A 89 -23.87 -1.44 -0.45
C ASP A 89 -22.82 -1.67 0.64
N PHE A 90 -22.66 -2.92 1.08
CA PHE A 90 -21.58 -3.29 1.99
C PHE A 90 -20.21 -3.02 1.35
N ARG A 91 -20.02 -3.38 0.08
CA ARG A 91 -18.77 -3.15 -0.65
C ARG A 91 -18.38 -1.67 -0.68
N TYR A 92 -19.36 -0.80 -0.94
CA TYR A 92 -19.13 0.64 -0.91
C TYR A 92 -18.59 1.08 0.45
N TRP A 93 -19.26 0.68 1.53
CA TRP A 93 -18.92 1.15 2.86
C TRP A 93 -17.64 0.53 3.42
N THR A 94 -17.34 -0.73 3.14
CA THR A 94 -16.06 -1.34 3.54
C THR A 94 -14.89 -0.68 2.81
N ALA A 95 -15.01 -0.40 1.51
CA ALA A 95 -14.00 0.32 0.76
C ALA A 95 -13.84 1.76 1.27
N ALA A 96 -14.95 2.47 1.50
CA ALA A 96 -14.93 3.83 2.02
C ALA A 96 -14.27 3.94 3.40
N GLU A 97 -14.50 2.95 4.28
CA GLU A 97 -13.86 2.86 5.59
C GLU A 97 -12.36 2.68 5.45
N ALA A 98 -11.93 1.69 4.65
CA ALA A 98 -10.53 1.39 4.43
C ALA A 98 -9.77 2.58 3.81
N LEU A 99 -10.36 3.22 2.80
CA LEU A 99 -9.83 4.42 2.16
C LEU A 99 -9.64 5.56 3.15
N ARG A 100 -10.67 5.86 3.96
CA ARG A 100 -10.60 6.94 4.95
C ARG A 100 -9.55 6.66 6.02
N ARG A 101 -9.53 5.42 6.53
CA ARG A 101 -8.57 4.96 7.55
C ARG A 101 -7.13 5.05 7.06
N GLY A 102 -6.85 4.58 5.84
CA GLY A 102 -5.53 4.68 5.22
C GLY A 102 -5.13 6.13 4.96
N ALA A 103 -6.05 6.96 4.46
CA ALA A 103 -5.79 8.37 4.18
C ALA A 103 -5.50 9.18 5.47
N ASP A 104 -6.19 8.88 6.57
CA ASP A 104 -5.94 9.50 7.88
C ASP A 104 -4.57 9.09 8.44
N PHE A 105 -4.22 7.80 8.34
CA PHE A 105 -2.91 7.30 8.76
C PHE A 105 -1.78 8.01 8.02
N TRP A 106 -1.81 7.98 6.69
CA TRP A 106 -0.75 8.57 5.87
C TRP A 106 -0.73 10.08 5.97
N GLY A 107 -1.89 10.73 6.04
CA GLY A 107 -1.97 12.18 6.15
C GLY A 107 -1.42 12.73 7.47
N ALA A 108 -1.45 11.95 8.55
CA ALA A 108 -0.75 12.29 9.79
C ALA A 108 0.78 12.29 9.62
N LEU A 109 1.32 11.46 8.72
CA LEU A 109 2.75 11.35 8.43
C LEU A 109 3.23 12.27 7.29
N LEU A 110 2.29 12.76 6.47
CA LEU A 110 2.56 13.52 5.24
C LEU A 110 1.82 14.87 5.21
N PRO A 111 1.95 15.72 6.24
CA PRO A 111 1.24 16.99 6.30
C PRO A 111 1.60 17.88 5.08
N GLY A 112 0.57 18.48 4.47
CA GLY A 112 0.72 19.37 3.31
C GLY A 112 0.98 18.67 1.97
N THR A 113 0.94 17.33 1.93
CA THR A 113 1.04 16.57 0.68
C THR A 113 -0.33 16.50 0.00
N SER A 114 -0.36 16.57 -1.33
CA SER A 114 -1.57 16.48 -2.15
C SER A 114 -1.43 15.32 -3.13
N TRP A 115 -2.54 14.84 -3.69
CA TRP A 115 -2.48 13.81 -4.72
C TRP A 115 -1.88 14.34 -6.03
N GLU A 116 -1.14 13.49 -6.73
CA GLU A 116 -0.67 13.79 -8.10
C GLU A 116 -1.83 13.98 -9.09
N VAL A 117 -2.95 13.25 -8.90
CA VAL A 117 -4.18 13.40 -9.72
C VAL A 117 -4.93 14.72 -9.47
N GLY A 118 -4.58 15.46 -8.41
CA GLY A 118 -5.18 16.74 -8.06
C GLY A 118 -5.74 16.78 -6.63
N SER A 119 -6.75 17.61 -6.39
CA SER A 119 -7.25 17.85 -5.03
C SER A 119 -8.06 16.68 -4.45
N ILE A 120 -8.51 15.75 -5.30
CA ILE A 120 -9.40 14.63 -4.96
C ILE A 120 -8.94 13.40 -5.73
N LEU A 121 -8.70 12.28 -5.03
CA LEU A 121 -8.45 10.99 -5.64
C LEU A 121 -9.76 10.30 -6.06
N PRO A 122 -9.99 10.01 -7.35
CA PRO A 122 -11.13 9.22 -7.81
C PRO A 122 -10.95 7.73 -7.52
N VAL A 123 -12.05 7.03 -7.22
CA VAL A 123 -12.07 5.58 -6.98
C VAL A 123 -13.23 4.92 -7.73
N ASP A 124 -12.91 3.95 -8.58
CA ASP A 124 -13.87 3.09 -9.26
C ASP A 124 -13.85 1.70 -8.60
N LEU A 125 -14.93 1.32 -7.90
CA LEU A 125 -14.99 0.06 -7.16
C LEU A 125 -15.30 -1.16 -8.05
N ASP A 126 -15.66 -0.95 -9.32
CA ASP A 126 -16.00 -2.02 -10.25
C ASP A 126 -15.80 -1.59 -11.70
N PHE A 127 -14.53 -1.50 -12.10
CA PHE A 127 -14.07 -1.03 -13.41
C PHE A 127 -14.24 -2.07 -14.52
N GLY A 128 -14.39 -3.35 -14.17
CA GLY A 128 -14.57 -4.42 -15.14
C GLY A 128 -14.29 -5.82 -14.59
N ILE A 129 -14.16 -6.77 -15.51
CA ILE A 129 -13.96 -8.19 -15.20
C ILE A 129 -12.46 -8.53 -15.22
N ASP A 130 -11.85 -8.62 -14.05
CA ASP A 130 -10.50 -9.12 -13.81
C ASP A 130 -10.32 -9.50 -12.32
N LEU A 131 -9.33 -10.32 -11.99
CA LEU A 131 -8.92 -10.56 -10.60
C LEU A 131 -7.79 -9.60 -10.22
N ASN A 132 -8.06 -8.30 -10.30
CA ASN A 132 -7.05 -7.24 -10.30
C ASN A 132 -7.51 -5.95 -9.60
N ALA A 133 -6.57 -5.06 -9.29
CA ALA A 133 -6.78 -3.67 -8.92
C ALA A 133 -5.52 -2.87 -9.29
N PHE A 134 -5.66 -1.58 -9.60
CA PHE A 134 -4.49 -0.73 -9.85
C PHE A 134 -4.74 0.76 -9.58
N TYR A 135 -3.64 1.49 -9.44
CA TYR A 135 -3.55 2.95 -9.53
C TYR A 135 -2.77 3.39 -10.77
N ASP A 136 -3.25 4.42 -11.48
CA ASP A 136 -2.63 4.90 -12.73
C ASP A 136 -2.58 6.43 -12.87
N ARG A 137 -2.52 7.16 -11.76
CA ARG A 137 -2.62 8.64 -11.72
C ARG A 137 -3.94 9.24 -12.21
N GLU A 138 -4.89 8.44 -12.70
CA GLU A 138 -6.27 8.89 -12.92
C GLU A 138 -7.17 8.56 -11.73
N GLY A 139 -6.87 7.47 -11.02
CA GLY A 139 -7.60 7.05 -9.84
C GLY A 139 -7.24 5.63 -9.41
N LEU A 140 -7.96 5.13 -8.42
CA LEU A 140 -7.93 3.71 -8.04
C LEU A 140 -9.01 2.96 -8.83
N LYS A 141 -8.67 1.80 -9.39
CA LYS A 141 -9.58 0.99 -10.21
C LYS A 141 -9.58 -0.43 -9.67
N PHE A 142 -10.75 -0.89 -9.23
CA PHE A 142 -10.98 -2.23 -8.69
C PHE A 142 -11.84 -3.04 -9.65
N PHE A 143 -11.74 -4.36 -9.59
CA PHE A 143 -12.35 -5.28 -10.54
C PHE A 143 -13.10 -6.39 -9.82
N HIS A 144 -13.82 -7.19 -10.61
CA HIS A 144 -14.41 -8.43 -10.15
C HIS A 144 -14.09 -9.61 -11.06
N GLY A 145 -14.07 -10.81 -10.49
CA GLY A 145 -13.85 -12.03 -11.25
C GLY A 145 -14.61 -13.20 -10.67
N SER A 146 -14.83 -14.24 -11.48
CA SER A 146 -15.44 -15.49 -11.03
C SER A 146 -14.36 -16.52 -10.67
N ALA A 147 -14.46 -17.09 -9.47
CA ALA A 147 -13.59 -18.16 -9.00
C ALA A 147 -14.43 -19.23 -8.30
N ALA A 148 -14.32 -20.48 -8.76
CA ALA A 148 -15.09 -21.63 -8.26
C ALA A 148 -16.60 -21.35 -8.06
N GLY A 149 -17.23 -20.66 -9.02
CA GLY A 149 -18.66 -20.34 -8.98
C GLY A 149 -19.05 -19.17 -8.06
N ARG A 150 -18.08 -18.41 -7.53
CA ARG A 150 -18.30 -17.21 -6.72
C ARG A 150 -17.71 -15.98 -7.40
N THR A 151 -18.40 -14.85 -7.31
CA THR A 151 -17.83 -13.56 -7.72
C THR A 151 -17.01 -12.98 -6.58
N VAL A 152 -15.76 -12.66 -6.85
CA VAL A 152 -14.81 -12.00 -5.95
C VAL A 152 -14.58 -10.59 -6.45
N PHE A 153 -14.58 -9.62 -5.54
CA PHE A 153 -14.40 -8.20 -5.86
C PHE A 153 -13.19 -7.67 -5.13
N SER A 154 -12.17 -7.22 -5.87
CA SER A 154 -10.93 -6.75 -5.27
C SER A 154 -11.16 -5.51 -4.39
N GLY A 155 -12.07 -4.63 -4.79
CA GLY A 155 -12.47 -3.43 -4.03
C GLY A 155 -13.27 -3.72 -2.75
N GLU A 156 -13.62 -4.98 -2.48
CA GLU A 156 -14.23 -5.37 -1.21
C GLU A 156 -13.18 -5.65 -0.12
N SER A 157 -11.93 -5.95 -0.49
CA SER A 157 -10.85 -6.25 0.45
C SER A 157 -10.18 -4.97 0.98
N PRO A 158 -10.23 -4.68 2.29
CA PRO A 158 -9.46 -3.58 2.88
C PRO A 158 -7.96 -3.66 2.60
N ASP A 159 -7.38 -4.86 2.53
CA ASP A 159 -5.97 -5.05 2.15
C ASP A 159 -5.69 -4.54 0.75
N VAL A 160 -6.46 -4.97 -0.24
CA VAL A 160 -6.29 -4.55 -1.63
C VAL A 160 -6.58 -3.04 -1.77
N VAL A 161 -7.64 -2.55 -1.13
CA VAL A 161 -7.98 -1.12 -1.15
C VAL A 161 -6.86 -0.25 -0.56
N CYS A 162 -6.28 -0.65 0.57
CA CYS A 162 -5.16 0.08 1.18
C CYS A 162 -3.85 -0.09 0.41
N HIS A 163 -3.66 -1.21 -0.30
CA HIS A 163 -2.54 -1.41 -1.21
C HIS A 163 -2.57 -0.40 -2.36
N GLU A 164 -3.70 -0.28 -3.06
CA GLU A 164 -3.85 0.68 -4.16
C GLU A 164 -3.76 2.13 -3.69
N LEU A 165 -4.34 2.45 -2.53
CA LEU A 165 -4.16 3.75 -1.90
C LEU A 165 -2.68 4.02 -1.60
N GLY A 166 -1.92 2.98 -1.23
CA GLY A 166 -0.47 3.03 -1.03
C GLY A 166 0.27 3.52 -2.27
N HIS A 167 -0.08 3.04 -3.47
CA HIS A 167 0.53 3.54 -4.70
C HIS A 167 0.28 5.04 -4.91
N ALA A 168 -0.95 5.51 -4.71
CA ALA A 168 -1.27 6.93 -4.81
C ALA A 168 -0.53 7.79 -3.78
N ILE A 169 -0.33 7.26 -2.56
CA ILE A 169 0.46 7.92 -1.50
C ILE A 169 1.94 7.95 -1.86
N LEU A 170 2.52 6.84 -2.34
CA LEU A 170 3.93 6.79 -2.74
C LEU A 170 4.19 7.76 -3.89
N ASP A 171 3.29 7.81 -4.86
CA ASP A 171 3.38 8.74 -5.97
C ASP A 171 3.37 10.19 -5.48
N SER A 172 2.49 10.53 -4.53
CA SER A 172 2.46 11.87 -3.92
C SER A 172 3.70 12.18 -3.06
N LEU A 173 4.33 11.15 -2.46
CA LEU A 173 5.51 11.28 -1.61
C LEU A 173 6.80 11.42 -2.43
N LYS A 174 6.92 10.65 -3.51
CA LYS A 174 8.11 10.60 -4.37
C LYS A 174 7.70 10.35 -5.83
N PRO A 175 7.16 11.37 -6.53
CA PRO A 175 6.56 11.21 -7.86
C PRO A 175 7.52 10.70 -8.94
N GLN A 176 8.84 10.83 -8.70
CA GLN A 176 9.89 10.38 -9.61
C GLN A 176 9.99 8.85 -9.69
N LEU A 177 9.34 8.11 -8.80
CA LEU A 177 9.30 6.66 -8.84
C LEU A 177 8.27 6.13 -9.85
N PHE A 178 7.29 6.94 -10.26
CA PHE A 178 6.30 6.53 -11.25
C PHE A 178 6.95 6.37 -12.62
N ASP A 179 6.65 5.28 -13.32
CA ASP A 179 7.26 4.89 -14.62
C ASP A 179 8.80 4.80 -14.63
N ALA A 180 9.45 4.72 -13.47
CA ALA A 180 10.89 4.53 -13.40
C ALA A 180 11.27 3.16 -14.00
N ALA A 181 12.18 3.15 -14.98
CA ALA A 181 12.66 1.93 -15.63
C ALA A 181 13.65 1.16 -14.72
N SER A 182 13.16 0.62 -13.61
CA SER A 182 13.93 -0.13 -12.61
C SER A 182 13.08 -1.22 -11.99
N ILE A 183 13.62 -2.45 -11.96
CA ILE A 183 12.97 -3.60 -11.32
C ILE A 183 12.77 -3.34 -9.83
N GLU A 184 13.79 -2.78 -9.15
CA GLU A 184 13.68 -2.48 -7.72
C GLU A 184 12.68 -1.35 -7.43
N VAL A 185 12.58 -0.33 -8.29
CA VAL A 185 11.57 0.72 -8.08
C VAL A 185 10.17 0.14 -8.26
N ALA A 186 9.92 -0.65 -9.30
CA ALA A 186 8.63 -1.30 -9.51
C ALA A 186 8.29 -2.24 -8.33
N ALA A 187 9.22 -3.08 -7.89
CA ALA A 187 9.03 -3.93 -6.73
C ALA A 187 8.86 -3.13 -5.41
N PHE A 188 9.42 -1.92 -5.33
CA PHE A 188 9.23 -1.05 -4.18
C PHE A 188 7.81 -0.48 -4.15
N HIS A 189 7.23 -0.13 -5.31
CA HIS A 189 5.82 0.27 -5.39
C HIS A 189 4.92 -0.80 -4.81
N GLU A 190 5.08 -2.04 -5.26
CA GLU A 190 4.35 -3.22 -4.75
C GLU A 190 4.57 -3.42 -3.25
N SER A 191 5.82 -3.26 -2.79
CA SER A 191 6.13 -3.38 -1.35
C SER A 191 5.47 -2.27 -0.55
N PHE A 192 5.42 -1.04 -1.07
CA PHE A 192 4.77 0.08 -0.42
C PHE A 192 3.26 -0.09 -0.32
N GLY A 193 2.62 -0.69 -1.33
CA GLY A 193 1.23 -1.12 -1.25
C GLY A 193 1.02 -2.12 -0.10
N ASP A 194 1.84 -3.18 -0.03
CA ASP A 194 1.77 -4.17 1.06
C ASP A 194 1.98 -3.53 2.44
N MET A 195 2.99 -2.66 2.58
CA MET A 195 3.26 -1.90 3.81
C MET A 195 2.07 -0.99 4.18
N SER A 196 1.41 -0.38 3.19
CA SER A 196 0.23 0.47 3.38
C SER A 196 -0.96 -0.33 3.89
N ALA A 197 -1.19 -1.53 3.38
CA ALA A 197 -2.23 -2.44 3.89
C ALA A 197 -1.97 -2.79 5.36
N ILE A 198 -0.76 -3.25 5.68
CA ILE A 198 -0.34 -3.63 7.05
C ILE A 198 -0.51 -2.47 8.02
N LEU A 199 0.04 -1.29 7.69
CA LEU A 199 0.01 -0.12 8.58
C LEU A 199 -1.41 0.44 8.75
N SER A 200 -2.22 0.42 7.70
CA SER A 200 -3.62 0.85 7.77
C SER A 200 -4.45 -0.12 8.61
N ALA A 201 -4.26 -1.43 8.45
CA ALA A 201 -4.93 -2.45 9.25
C ALA A 201 -4.63 -2.27 10.75
N LEU A 202 -3.35 -2.00 11.08
CA LEU A 202 -2.91 -1.67 12.43
C LEU A 202 -3.54 -0.40 13.03
N GLN A 203 -4.41 0.34 12.33
CA GLN A 203 -5.20 1.42 12.93
C GLN A 203 -6.49 0.94 13.61
N LEU A 204 -6.86 -0.33 13.46
CA LEU A 204 -8.00 -0.94 14.15
C LEU A 204 -7.60 -1.57 15.50
N PRO A 205 -8.18 -1.15 16.64
CA PRO A 205 -7.86 -1.71 17.96
C PRO A 205 -8.08 -3.22 18.05
N SER A 206 -9.22 -3.69 17.54
CA SER A 206 -9.59 -5.11 17.55
C SER A 206 -8.61 -5.98 16.74
N LEU A 207 -8.08 -5.48 15.61
CA LEU A 207 -7.05 -6.17 14.85
C LEU A 207 -5.75 -6.27 15.66
N ARG A 208 -5.33 -5.18 16.31
CA ARG A 208 -4.12 -5.15 17.15
C ARG A 208 -4.23 -6.12 18.33
N GLU A 209 -5.38 -6.16 19.00
CA GLU A 209 -5.65 -7.12 20.07
C GLU A 209 -5.63 -8.56 19.55
N GLY A 210 -6.32 -8.81 18.43
CA GLY A 210 -6.39 -10.12 17.79
C GLY A 210 -5.03 -10.66 17.37
N VAL A 211 -4.20 -9.86 16.71
CA VAL A 211 -2.86 -10.30 16.27
C VAL A 211 -1.92 -10.55 17.45
N LEU A 212 -2.00 -9.74 18.51
CA LEU A 212 -1.20 -9.97 19.72
C LEU A 212 -1.60 -11.25 20.42
N ALA A 213 -2.91 -11.55 20.48
CA ALA A 213 -3.42 -12.81 21.03
C ALA A 213 -3.01 -14.01 20.17
N GLU A 214 -3.21 -13.94 18.85
CA GLU A 214 -2.86 -14.99 17.88
C GLU A 214 -1.37 -15.33 17.93
N THR A 215 -0.52 -14.31 18.02
CA THR A 215 0.94 -14.47 17.95
C THR A 215 1.61 -14.63 19.31
N GLY A 216 0.88 -14.47 20.42
CA GLY A 216 1.46 -14.40 21.77
C GLY A 216 2.44 -13.23 21.92
N GLY A 217 2.18 -12.10 21.24
CA GLY A 217 3.03 -10.92 21.22
C GLY A 217 4.31 -11.03 20.36
N VAL A 218 4.50 -12.14 19.63
CA VAL A 218 5.64 -12.34 18.72
C VAL A 218 5.20 -12.08 17.29
N LEU A 219 5.21 -10.81 16.88
CA LEU A 219 4.61 -10.35 15.62
C LEU A 219 5.21 -10.99 14.36
N HIS A 220 6.48 -11.42 14.38
CA HIS A 220 7.13 -12.14 13.27
C HIS A 220 6.72 -13.63 13.21
N ARG A 221 5.42 -13.88 13.32
CA ARG A 221 4.75 -15.15 13.11
C ARG A 221 3.64 -14.91 12.09
N ALA A 222 3.47 -15.86 11.18
CA ALA A 222 2.37 -15.78 10.22
C ALA A 222 1.05 -15.60 10.99
N SER A 223 0.28 -14.60 10.59
CA SER A 223 -0.95 -14.20 11.27
C SER A 223 -1.87 -13.47 10.28
N ARG A 224 -3.08 -13.15 10.71
CA ARG A 224 -4.01 -12.33 9.91
C ARG A 224 -3.47 -10.95 9.51
N LEU A 225 -2.42 -10.44 10.18
CA LEU A 225 -1.79 -9.18 9.78
C LEU A 225 -0.77 -9.37 8.66
N SER A 226 -0.05 -10.49 8.66
CA SER A 226 1.03 -10.73 7.69
C SER A 226 0.53 -11.32 6.38
N ARG A 227 -0.64 -11.97 6.39
CA ARG A 227 -1.30 -12.57 5.24
C ARG A 227 -2.13 -11.53 4.50
N LEU A 228 -1.67 -11.13 3.32
CA LEU A 228 -2.31 -10.08 2.53
C LEU A 228 -3.30 -10.67 1.53
N ALA A 229 -4.47 -10.03 1.42
CA ALA A 229 -5.50 -10.28 0.41
C ALA A 229 -5.89 -11.77 0.30
N GLU A 230 -6.33 -12.35 1.41
CA GLU A 230 -6.63 -13.79 1.54
C GLU A 230 -7.66 -14.28 0.51
N GLN A 231 -8.76 -13.55 0.31
CA GLN A 231 -9.80 -13.90 -0.67
C GLN A 231 -9.28 -13.81 -2.11
N LEU A 232 -8.52 -12.77 -2.46
CA LEU A 232 -7.99 -12.61 -3.82
C LEU A 232 -6.94 -13.68 -4.12
N GLY A 233 -6.07 -13.99 -3.15
CA GLY A 233 -5.14 -15.11 -3.21
C GLY A 233 -5.88 -16.44 -3.43
N TRP A 234 -6.94 -16.71 -2.66
CA TRP A 234 -7.79 -17.88 -2.88
C TRP A 234 -8.37 -17.91 -4.31
N ALA A 235 -8.85 -16.78 -4.82
CA ALA A 235 -9.49 -16.69 -6.14
C ALA A 235 -8.51 -17.02 -7.26
N ILE A 236 -7.32 -16.41 -7.24
CA ILE A 236 -6.25 -16.66 -8.22
C ILE A 236 -5.79 -18.13 -8.15
N ARG A 237 -5.71 -18.71 -6.95
CA ARG A 237 -5.32 -20.11 -6.73
C ARG A 237 -6.21 -21.11 -7.46
N GLN A 238 -7.48 -20.76 -7.74
CA GLN A 238 -8.39 -21.64 -8.46
C GLN A 238 -7.96 -21.88 -9.92
N SER A 239 -7.26 -20.90 -10.51
CA SER A 239 -6.79 -20.96 -11.90
C SER A 239 -5.30 -21.22 -12.00
N VAL A 240 -4.50 -20.63 -11.10
CA VAL A 240 -3.03 -20.74 -11.10
C VAL A 240 -2.54 -21.03 -9.68
N PRO A 241 -2.63 -22.29 -9.20
CA PRO A 241 -2.34 -22.64 -7.80
C PRO A 241 -0.95 -22.22 -7.32
N SER A 242 0.04 -22.22 -8.21
CA SER A 242 1.42 -21.89 -7.88
C SER A 242 1.73 -20.39 -7.86
N ALA A 243 0.82 -19.51 -8.28
CA ALA A 243 1.07 -18.07 -8.36
C ALA A 243 0.98 -17.36 -6.99
N VAL A 244 0.38 -18.02 -6.00
CA VAL A 244 0.02 -17.42 -4.71
C VAL A 244 0.34 -18.38 -3.57
N GLU A 245 0.36 -17.87 -2.34
CA GLU A 245 0.53 -18.71 -1.15
C GLU A 245 -0.73 -19.56 -0.88
N ALA A 246 -0.59 -20.56 0.00
CA ALA A 246 -1.66 -21.51 0.32
C ALA A 246 -2.84 -20.90 1.07
N ASP A 247 -2.66 -19.75 1.71
CA ASP A 247 -3.65 -19.08 2.55
C ASP A 247 -3.73 -17.56 2.33
N CYS A 248 -2.96 -17.01 1.39
CA CYS A 248 -3.02 -15.58 1.06
C CYS A 248 -2.48 -15.28 -0.34
N LEU A 249 -2.58 -14.03 -0.81
CA LEU A 249 -1.90 -13.59 -2.02
C LEU A 249 -0.39 -13.52 -1.80
N ARG A 250 0.03 -12.88 -0.70
CA ARG A 250 1.43 -12.77 -0.25
C ARG A 250 1.49 -12.78 1.28
N ASN A 251 2.54 -13.36 1.84
CA ASN A 251 2.79 -13.32 3.29
C ASN A 251 4.03 -12.48 3.59
N ALA A 252 3.87 -11.45 4.43
CA ALA A 252 4.97 -10.62 4.91
C ALA A 252 5.94 -11.41 5.81
N VAL A 253 5.50 -12.49 6.45
CA VAL A 253 6.40 -13.44 7.11
C VAL A 253 6.86 -14.46 6.08
N ASN A 254 8.05 -14.21 5.51
CA ASN A 254 8.68 -15.08 4.52
C ASN A 254 10.19 -15.19 4.77
N THR A 255 10.88 -16.03 3.99
CA THR A 255 12.32 -16.29 4.12
C THR A 255 13.11 -15.81 2.90
N PHE A 256 12.56 -14.88 2.12
CA PHE A 256 13.21 -14.39 0.92
C PHE A 256 14.28 -13.35 1.28
N PHE A 257 15.47 -13.54 0.71
CA PHE A 257 16.58 -12.61 0.84
C PHE A 257 16.84 -11.95 -0.50
N TYR A 258 17.36 -10.72 -0.43
CA TYR A 258 17.77 -9.99 -1.61
C TYR A 258 18.71 -10.82 -2.49
N ARG A 259 18.40 -10.83 -3.78
CA ARG A 259 19.24 -11.32 -4.86
C ARG A 259 19.21 -10.27 -5.95
N ASP A 260 20.29 -10.13 -6.68
CA ASP A 260 20.33 -9.28 -7.87
C ASP A 260 19.16 -9.66 -8.80
N PRO A 261 18.18 -8.76 -9.03
CA PRO A 261 16.98 -9.08 -9.79
C PRO A 261 17.29 -9.46 -11.25
N ASP A 262 18.40 -8.99 -11.82
CA ASP A 262 18.81 -9.35 -13.18
C ASP A 262 19.22 -10.84 -13.29
N THR A 263 19.47 -11.50 -12.16
CA THR A 263 19.83 -12.92 -12.10
C THR A 263 18.63 -13.85 -11.83
N LEU A 264 17.44 -13.26 -11.60
CA LEU A 264 16.23 -14.01 -11.30
C LEU A 264 15.45 -14.34 -12.58
N PRO A 265 14.68 -15.45 -12.60
CA PRO A 265 13.74 -15.69 -13.69
C PRO A 265 12.67 -14.59 -13.72
N THR A 266 12.09 -14.32 -14.89
CA THR A 266 11.02 -13.32 -15.03
C THR A 266 9.74 -13.70 -14.31
N MET A 267 9.47 -14.99 -14.13
CA MET A 267 8.36 -15.50 -13.32
C MET A 267 8.82 -16.71 -12.51
N ALA A 268 8.18 -16.91 -11.36
CA ALA A 268 8.44 -18.03 -10.47
C ALA A 268 7.14 -18.40 -9.72
N PRO A 269 7.00 -19.64 -9.24
CA PRO A 269 5.94 -19.97 -8.29
C PRO A 269 6.12 -19.17 -6.98
N ALA A 270 5.06 -19.02 -6.19
CA ALA A 270 5.08 -18.30 -4.91
C ALA A 270 6.17 -18.81 -3.96
N THR A 271 6.56 -20.09 -4.02
CA THR A 271 7.66 -20.64 -3.21
C THR A 271 9.06 -20.14 -3.59
N ALA A 272 9.21 -19.35 -4.66
CA ALA A 272 10.49 -18.83 -5.15
C ALA A 272 10.38 -17.36 -5.58
N LEU A 273 11.52 -16.67 -5.63
CA LEU A 273 11.60 -15.30 -6.15
C LEU A 273 11.74 -15.26 -7.68
N SER A 274 11.13 -14.25 -8.28
CA SER A 274 11.35 -13.81 -9.67
C SER A 274 11.66 -12.31 -9.70
N SER A 275 12.04 -11.79 -10.86
CA SER A 275 12.22 -10.35 -11.11
C SER A 275 10.90 -9.60 -11.37
N GLU A 276 9.79 -10.33 -11.48
CA GLU A 276 8.44 -9.76 -11.47
C GLU A 276 8.23 -8.88 -10.22
N PRO A 277 7.75 -7.63 -10.36
CA PRO A 277 7.61 -6.68 -9.25
C PRO A 277 6.90 -7.22 -8.00
N HIS A 278 5.74 -7.87 -8.15
CA HIS A 278 4.97 -8.38 -7.01
C HIS A 278 5.69 -9.53 -6.30
N SER A 279 6.47 -10.33 -7.04
CA SER A 279 7.30 -11.39 -6.48
C SER A 279 8.51 -10.84 -5.74
N PHE A 280 9.22 -9.88 -6.34
CA PHE A 280 10.45 -9.32 -5.77
C PHE A 280 10.17 -8.39 -4.58
N SER A 281 9.01 -7.73 -4.56
CA SER A 281 8.57 -6.85 -3.46
C SER A 281 8.57 -7.53 -2.10
N ARG A 282 8.29 -8.84 -2.07
CA ARG A 282 8.25 -9.69 -0.86
C ARG A 282 9.54 -9.65 -0.05
N VAL A 283 10.68 -9.35 -0.68
CA VAL A 283 11.96 -9.14 0.01
C VAL A 283 11.88 -7.89 0.90
N PHE A 284 11.44 -6.76 0.36
CA PHE A 284 11.35 -5.51 1.12
C PHE A 284 10.17 -5.53 2.10
N THR A 285 9.01 -6.07 1.68
CA THR A 285 7.84 -6.24 2.56
C THR A 285 8.18 -7.11 3.77
N GLY A 286 8.90 -8.21 3.56
CA GLY A 286 9.32 -9.09 4.65
C GLY A 286 10.33 -8.44 5.59
N ALA A 287 11.34 -7.76 5.06
CA ALA A 287 12.30 -7.02 5.88
C ALA A 287 11.64 -5.88 6.68
N PHE A 288 10.68 -5.17 6.10
CA PHE A 288 9.90 -4.15 6.78
C PHE A 288 9.08 -4.73 7.93
N PHE A 289 8.39 -5.85 7.69
CA PHE A 289 7.58 -6.52 8.70
C PHE A 289 8.43 -7.11 9.83
N GLU A 290 9.61 -7.66 9.52
CA GLU A 290 10.61 -8.05 10.52
C GLU A 290 11.07 -6.85 11.35
N GLY A 291 11.29 -5.68 10.72
CA GLY A 291 11.59 -4.42 11.40
C GLY A 291 10.49 -3.98 12.37
N LEU A 292 9.23 -3.99 11.92
CA LEU A 292 8.04 -3.70 12.74
C LEU A 292 7.96 -4.62 13.96
N ALA A 293 8.14 -5.93 13.74
CA ALA A 293 8.15 -6.93 14.80
C ALA A 293 9.32 -6.71 15.78
N GLY A 294 10.50 -6.36 15.25
CA GLY A 294 11.68 -6.01 16.06
C GLY A 294 11.44 -4.78 16.93
N MET A 295 10.80 -3.74 16.40
CA MET A 295 10.44 -2.53 17.16
C MET A 295 9.46 -2.85 18.30
N LEU A 296 8.46 -3.70 18.07
CA LEU A 296 7.56 -4.16 19.13
C LEU A 296 8.30 -5.02 20.17
N ALA A 297 9.22 -5.88 19.73
CA ALA A 297 10.00 -6.73 20.62
C ALA A 297 10.79 -5.92 21.67
N MET A 298 11.22 -4.72 21.29
CA MET A 298 11.95 -3.76 22.14
C MET A 298 11.05 -2.97 23.10
N LYS A 299 9.72 -3.01 22.97
CA LYS A 299 8.81 -2.36 23.93
C LYS A 299 8.73 -3.17 25.23
N ASP A 300 8.73 -2.47 26.36
CA ASP A 300 8.57 -3.06 27.70
C ASP A 300 7.25 -3.85 27.81
N THR A 301 6.17 -3.27 27.30
CA THR A 301 4.86 -3.90 27.19
C THR A 301 4.50 -4.16 25.73
N LYS A 302 4.09 -5.38 25.41
CA LYS A 302 3.65 -5.80 24.06
C LYS A 302 2.14 -5.83 23.99
N ASN A 303 1.52 -4.67 24.19
CA ASN A 303 0.07 -4.48 24.18
C ASN A 303 -0.39 -3.72 22.93
N GLU A 304 -1.71 -3.59 22.80
CA GLU A 304 -2.37 -2.93 21.67
C GLU A 304 -1.85 -1.50 21.44
N ALA A 305 -1.73 -0.70 22.50
CA ALA A 305 -1.23 0.68 22.41
C ALA A 305 0.23 0.75 21.96
N ALA A 306 1.08 -0.16 22.45
CA ALA A 306 2.47 -0.24 22.02
C ALA A 306 2.58 -0.61 20.53
N LEU A 307 1.75 -1.52 20.03
CA LEU A 307 1.70 -1.88 18.62
C LEU A 307 1.21 -0.71 17.74
N LEU A 308 0.21 0.05 18.19
CA LEU A 308 -0.21 1.28 17.51
C LEU A 308 0.91 2.31 17.42
N GLN A 309 1.66 2.50 18.51
CA GLN A 309 2.79 3.43 18.50
C GLN A 309 3.90 2.95 17.55
N VAL A 310 4.23 1.65 17.59
CA VAL A 310 5.23 1.05 16.69
C VAL A 310 4.84 1.21 15.22
N SER A 311 3.56 1.06 14.87
CA SER A 311 3.10 1.26 13.49
C SER A 311 3.32 2.70 13.01
N ARG A 312 3.09 3.69 13.89
CA ARG A 312 3.33 5.11 13.59
C ARG A 312 4.82 5.43 13.50
N ASP A 313 5.60 4.92 14.43
CA ASP A 313 7.06 5.12 14.48
C ASP A 313 7.72 4.57 13.20
N ILE A 314 7.41 3.34 12.79
CA ILE A 314 8.00 2.75 11.58
C ILE A 314 7.48 3.43 10.31
N GLY A 315 6.23 3.88 10.28
CA GLY A 315 5.69 4.68 9.18
C GLY A 315 6.45 6.00 9.00
N ALA A 316 6.77 6.70 10.11
CA ALA A 316 7.58 7.91 10.08
C ALA A 316 9.01 7.64 9.58
N ILE A 317 9.64 6.53 10.03
CA ILE A 317 10.95 6.10 9.55
C ILE A 317 10.91 5.83 8.03
N LEU A 318 9.88 5.11 7.56
CA LEU A 318 9.69 4.79 6.15
C LEU A 318 9.57 6.05 5.29
N VAL A 319 8.70 6.99 5.68
CA VAL A 319 8.51 8.27 4.96
C VAL A 319 9.81 9.06 4.87
N ALA A 320 10.52 9.22 5.99
CA ALA A 320 11.79 9.94 6.02
C ALA A 320 12.88 9.23 5.20
N GLY A 321 12.92 7.89 5.26
CA GLY A 321 13.82 7.06 4.47
C GLY A 321 13.61 7.23 2.98
N ILE A 322 12.35 7.18 2.51
CA ILE A 322 11.97 7.37 1.10
C ILE A 322 12.36 8.78 0.61
N ARG A 323 12.11 9.81 1.43
CA ARG A 323 12.49 11.20 1.08
C ARG A 323 14.00 11.35 0.91
N ALA A 324 14.78 10.74 1.80
CA ALA A 324 16.25 10.81 1.77
C ALA A 324 16.89 9.90 0.70
N ALA A 325 16.21 8.83 0.27
CA ALA A 325 16.77 7.86 -0.67
C ALA A 325 16.95 8.46 -2.07
N SER A 326 18.13 8.24 -2.65
CA SER A 326 18.37 8.50 -4.07
C SER A 326 17.71 7.44 -4.95
N VAL A 327 17.15 7.85 -6.09
CA VAL A 327 16.57 6.92 -7.08
C VAL A 327 17.70 6.42 -7.98
N VAL A 328 18.16 5.21 -7.71
CA VAL A 328 19.28 4.53 -8.41
C VAL A 328 18.92 3.06 -8.60
N PRO A 329 19.64 2.28 -9.44
CA PRO A 329 19.30 0.88 -9.68
C PRO A 329 19.20 0.02 -8.42
N THR A 330 20.01 0.30 -7.39
CA THR A 330 19.99 -0.39 -6.08
C THR A 330 19.04 0.30 -5.08
N PHE A 331 17.85 0.68 -5.54
CA PHE A 331 16.89 1.50 -4.80
C PHE A 331 16.51 0.91 -3.43
N PHE A 332 16.30 -0.40 -3.32
CA PHE A 332 16.01 -1.07 -2.04
C PHE A 332 17.10 -0.77 -1.00
N SER A 333 18.37 -0.86 -1.40
CA SER A 333 19.49 -0.59 -0.51
C SER A 333 19.52 0.87 -0.07
N GLN A 334 19.14 1.81 -0.95
CA GLN A 334 19.08 3.23 -0.60
C GLN A 334 18.00 3.49 0.44
N VAL A 335 16.78 3.00 0.22
CA VAL A 335 15.67 3.19 1.18
C VAL A 335 15.99 2.51 2.50
N ALA A 336 16.50 1.27 2.50
CA ALA A 336 16.85 0.57 3.73
C ALA A 336 17.95 1.31 4.52
N ALA A 337 19.01 1.78 3.84
CA ALA A 337 20.10 2.50 4.50
C ALA A 337 19.63 3.83 5.10
N THR A 338 18.78 4.59 4.39
CA THR A 338 18.25 5.86 4.91
C THR A 338 17.26 5.63 6.04
N MET A 339 16.42 4.59 5.97
CA MET A 339 15.55 4.19 7.09
C MET A 339 16.37 3.86 8.35
N ILE A 340 17.46 3.09 8.21
CA ILE A 340 18.35 2.78 9.34
C ILE A 340 19.00 4.05 9.91
N GLY A 341 19.47 4.96 9.05
CA GLY A 341 20.04 6.24 9.48
C GLY A 341 19.03 7.13 10.21
N VAL A 342 17.80 7.23 9.69
CA VAL A 342 16.69 7.93 10.34
C VAL A 342 16.36 7.28 11.68
N ALA A 343 16.24 5.95 11.73
CA ALA A 343 15.97 5.24 12.96
C ALA A 343 17.05 5.50 14.00
N ALA A 344 18.33 5.43 13.63
CA ALA A 344 19.45 5.70 14.52
C ALA A 344 19.46 7.13 15.08
N THR A 345 18.99 8.12 14.31
CA THR A 345 18.93 9.51 14.77
C THR A 345 17.72 9.80 15.65
N GLN A 346 16.53 9.36 15.24
CA GLN A 346 15.27 9.60 15.95
C GLN A 346 15.11 8.72 17.20
N PHE A 347 15.67 7.51 17.15
CA PHE A 347 15.52 6.47 18.16
C PHE A 347 16.88 6.11 18.77
N SER A 348 17.82 7.06 18.87
CA SER A 348 19.16 6.85 19.46
C SER A 348 19.16 6.30 20.90
N ALA A 349 18.04 6.42 21.63
CA ALA A 349 17.82 5.79 22.93
C ALA A 349 17.51 4.28 22.88
N TRP A 350 17.11 3.76 21.71
CA TRP A 350 16.79 2.35 21.49
C TRP A 350 18.09 1.63 21.10
N GLN A 351 18.84 1.19 22.11
CA GLN A 351 20.05 0.41 21.87
C GLN A 351 19.67 -0.92 21.20
N TRP A 352 19.87 -1.01 19.88
CA TRP A 352 19.79 -2.28 19.16
C TRP A 352 20.84 -3.21 19.76
N PRO A 353 20.48 -4.39 20.30
CA PRO A 353 21.48 -5.37 20.67
C PRO A 353 22.23 -5.70 19.38
N ARG A 354 23.50 -5.28 19.28
CA ARG A 354 24.38 -5.75 18.23
C ARG A 354 24.36 -7.27 18.35
N ARG A 355 23.68 -7.96 17.43
CA ARG A 355 23.93 -9.38 17.20
C ARG A 355 25.39 -9.46 16.81
N THR A 356 26.25 -9.70 17.78
CA THR A 356 27.58 -10.23 17.54
C THR A 356 27.33 -11.55 16.86
N ARG A 357 27.43 -11.58 15.52
CA ARG A 357 27.65 -12.86 14.83
C ARG A 357 28.90 -13.44 15.49
N PRO A 358 28.84 -14.62 16.14
CA PRO A 358 30.07 -15.28 16.50
C PRO A 358 30.88 -15.42 15.21
N CYS A 359 32.13 -14.97 15.26
CA CYS A 359 33.06 -15.06 14.15
C CYS A 359 33.02 -16.52 13.67
N ALA A 360 32.63 -16.75 12.41
CA ALA A 360 32.66 -18.09 11.85
C ALA A 360 34.08 -18.65 12.05
N PRO A 361 34.24 -19.87 12.58
CA PRO A 361 35.57 -20.45 12.68
C PRO A 361 36.16 -20.53 11.28
N ARG A 362 37.42 -20.10 11.14
CA ARG A 362 38.18 -20.20 9.88
C ARG A 362 38.05 -21.63 9.33
N PRO A 363 37.73 -21.81 8.03
CA PRO A 363 37.69 -23.15 7.46
C PRO A 363 39.07 -23.78 7.56
N SER A 364 39.12 -25.00 8.09
CA SER A 364 40.32 -25.82 8.14
C SER A 364 40.81 -26.12 6.72
N ARG A 365 42.13 -26.24 6.56
CA ARG A 365 42.86 -26.37 5.27
C ARG A 365 42.51 -27.61 4.42
N GLN A 366 41.47 -28.38 4.74
CA GLN A 366 41.15 -29.65 4.08
C GLN A 366 39.92 -29.64 3.15
N ALA A 367 39.24 -28.50 2.96
CA ALA A 367 38.15 -28.39 1.98
C ALA A 367 38.59 -27.86 0.61
N ARG A 368 39.86 -28.04 0.22
CA ARG A 368 40.36 -27.82 -1.15
C ARG A 368 40.59 -29.16 -1.84
N ASN A 369 39.51 -29.79 -2.29
CA ASN A 369 39.48 -30.64 -3.50
C ASN A 369 38.19 -31.46 -3.54
N ARG A 370 37.26 -31.07 -4.41
CA ARG A 370 36.53 -31.97 -5.33
C ARG A 370 35.62 -31.14 -6.23
N ARG A 371 36.12 -30.84 -7.44
CA ARG A 371 35.27 -30.63 -8.62
C ARG A 371 34.70 -31.98 -9.04
N ARG A 372 33.44 -32.01 -9.50
CA ARG A 372 33.11 -32.46 -10.87
C ARG A 372 31.62 -32.30 -11.18
N TYR A 373 31.39 -31.60 -12.30
CA TYR A 373 30.19 -31.55 -13.11
C TYR A 373 29.72 -32.94 -13.59
N ARG A 374 28.41 -33.16 -13.56
CA ARG A 374 27.56 -33.89 -14.54
C ARG A 374 26.17 -33.24 -14.38
N GLY A 375 25.47 -32.69 -15.37
CA GLY A 375 25.42 -33.02 -16.78
C GLY A 375 24.14 -33.83 -17.05
N TYR A 376 22.95 -33.23 -16.87
CA TYR A 376 21.69 -33.78 -17.38
C TYR A 376 20.85 -32.65 -18.00
N SER A 377 20.78 -32.68 -19.33
CA SER A 377 19.88 -31.89 -20.15
C SER A 377 18.48 -32.49 -20.09
N PHE A 378 17.52 -31.77 -19.52
CA PHE A 378 16.10 -32.09 -19.66
C PHE A 378 15.46 -31.08 -20.63
N ARG A 379 14.94 -31.62 -21.75
CA ARG A 379 14.30 -30.87 -22.82
C ARG A 379 12.80 -30.82 -22.51
N TRP A 380 12.26 -29.63 -22.24
CA TRP A 380 10.83 -29.44 -22.05
C TRP A 380 10.10 -29.45 -23.41
N PRO A 381 8.96 -30.14 -23.55
CA PRO A 381 8.12 -30.02 -24.72
C PRO A 381 7.46 -28.64 -24.76
N SER A 382 7.41 -28.08 -25.96
CA SER A 382 6.66 -26.88 -26.32
C SER A 382 5.21 -26.97 -25.83
N MET A 383 4.82 -26.11 -24.88
CA MET A 383 3.42 -25.88 -24.57
C MET A 383 2.99 -24.53 -25.12
N ALA A 384 1.89 -24.60 -25.86
CA ALA A 384 1.22 -23.51 -26.51
C ALA A 384 0.89 -22.37 -25.54
N SER A 385 0.94 -21.16 -26.11
CA SER A 385 0.50 -19.89 -25.57
C SER A 385 -0.82 -19.96 -24.80
N VAL A 386 -0.73 -19.84 -23.48
CA VAL A 386 -1.80 -19.33 -22.63
C VAL A 386 -1.25 -18.07 -21.99
N SER A 387 -1.71 -16.92 -22.46
CA SER A 387 -1.37 -15.61 -21.90
C SER A 387 -1.91 -15.55 -20.47
N LEU A 388 -1.02 -15.61 -19.48
CA LEU A 388 -1.31 -15.09 -18.14
C LEU A 388 -1.52 -13.57 -18.29
N PRO A 389 -2.48 -12.95 -17.57
CA PRO A 389 -2.64 -11.51 -17.57
C PRO A 389 -1.30 -10.88 -17.18
N SER A 390 -0.72 -10.11 -18.09
CA SER A 390 0.43 -9.28 -17.77
C SER A 390 -0.08 -8.13 -16.89
N TRP A 391 0.17 -8.22 -15.59
CA TRP A 391 0.02 -7.11 -14.66
C TRP A 391 1.09 -6.08 -15.03
N SER A 392 0.73 -5.16 -15.93
CA SER A 392 1.63 -4.15 -16.46
C SER A 392 0.91 -2.82 -16.40
N MET A 393 1.59 -1.81 -15.85
CA MET A 393 1.18 -0.42 -16.03
C MET A 393 0.98 -0.13 -17.53
N PRO A 394 -0.11 0.55 -17.93
CA PRO A 394 -0.37 0.83 -19.32
C PRO A 394 0.74 1.70 -19.92
N ARG A 395 1.19 1.36 -21.14
CA ARG A 395 2.09 2.22 -21.91
C ARG A 395 1.34 3.49 -22.36
N PRO A 396 1.99 4.67 -22.37
CA PRO A 396 1.33 5.91 -22.74
C PRO A 396 0.83 5.90 -24.18
N SER A 397 -0.43 6.29 -24.37
CA SER A 397 -0.97 6.66 -25.67
C SER A 397 -0.25 7.93 -26.16
N ARG A 398 0.52 7.81 -27.24
CA ARG A 398 1.00 8.99 -27.97
C ARG A 398 -0.20 9.60 -28.72
N SER A 399 -0.76 10.69 -28.20
CA SER A 399 -1.54 11.61 -29.01
C SER A 399 -0.58 12.62 -29.64
N ALA A 400 -0.44 12.53 -30.97
CA ALA A 400 0.01 13.62 -31.83
C ALA A 400 -1.15 14.57 -32.11
#